data_AF-A0A2M6IV33-F1
#
_entry.id   AF-A0A2M6IV33-F1
#
_cell.length_a   1.000
_cell.length_b   1.000
_cell.length_c   1.000
_cell.angle_alpha   90.00
_cell.angle_beta   90.00
_cell.angle_gamma   90.00
#
_symmetry.space_group_name_H-M   'P 1'
#
loop_
_entity.id
_entity.type
_entity.pdbx_description
1 polymer ?
#
loop_
_entity_poly.entity_id
_entity_poly.type
_entity_poly.pdbx_seq_one_letter_code
_entity_poly.pdbx_strand_id
1 'polypeptide(L)'
;MDMKFFKEIINYLKKNPALIVLIIIGSTLNLLISVLYGIDGCFKDQCGLIVGTNSGDSLMHIGISAISFKTFPFQTPFFAGGVMQGYHYLPNLLMYLISLTGIPIVTVFYQLTPIIYMILLLFVGTYFAKKN
;
A
#
# COMPACT_ATOMS: atom_id res chain seq x y z
N MET A 1 12.66 11.28 -11.24
CA MET A 1 11.86 11.21 -12.49
C MET A 1 11.70 12.61 -13.02
N ASP A 2 12.17 12.89 -14.23
CA ASP A 2 12.06 14.21 -14.84
C ASP A 2 10.72 14.37 -15.57
N MET A 3 10.35 15.60 -15.91
CA MET A 3 9.10 15.87 -16.62
C MET A 3 9.04 15.21 -18.01
N LYS A 4 10.19 14.89 -18.60
CA LYS A 4 10.32 14.20 -19.88
C LYS A 4 9.85 12.75 -19.77
N PHE A 5 10.28 12.03 -18.72
CA PHE A 5 9.86 10.67 -18.43
C PHE A 5 8.33 10.52 -18.40
N PHE A 6 7.63 11.39 -17.66
CA PHE A 6 6.17 11.33 -17.57
C PHE A 6 5.49 11.57 -18.91
N LYS A 7 5.97 12.55 -19.69
CA LYS A 7 5.44 12.84 -21.03
C LYS A 7 5.60 11.63 -21.96
N GLU A 8 6.73 10.95 -21.89
CA GLU A 8 7.00 9.77 -22.71
C GLU A 8 6.06 8.61 -22.40
N ILE A 9 5.80 8.34 -21.11
CA ILE A 9 4.85 7.30 -20.69
C ILE A 9 3.43 7.63 -21.13
N ILE A 10 2.98 8.87 -20.91
CA ILE A 10 1.64 9.31 -21.33
C ILE A 10 1.48 9.16 -22.85
N ASN A 11 2.50 9.56 -23.62
CA ASN A 11 2.48 9.42 -25.08
C ASN A 11 2.45 7.95 -25.52
N TYR A 12 3.16 7.07 -24.82
CA TYR A 12 3.14 5.63 -25.10
C TYR A 12 1.75 5.01 -24.80
N LEU A 13 1.14 5.36 -23.66
CA LEU A 13 -0.19 4.89 -23.30
C LEU A 13 -1.25 5.37 -24.30
N LYS A 14 -1.19 6.64 -24.73
CA LYS A 14 -2.11 7.19 -25.75
C LYS A 14 -2.05 6.46 -27.09
N LYS A 15 -0.88 5.91 -27.45
CA LYS A 15 -0.72 5.10 -28.67
C LYS A 15 -1.28 3.68 -28.52
N ASN A 16 -1.50 3.21 -27.29
CA ASN A 16 -1.88 1.84 -26.99
C ASN A 16 -3.17 1.81 -26.13
N PRO A 17 -4.35 2.09 -26.72
CA PRO A 17 -5.60 2.17 -25.96
C PRO A 17 -6.00 0.84 -25.29
N ALA A 18 -5.66 -0.30 -25.90
CA ALA A 18 -5.89 -1.61 -25.30
C ALA A 18 -5.12 -1.78 -23.98
N LEU A 19 -3.88 -1.27 -23.90
CA LEU A 19 -3.09 -1.29 -22.68
C LEU A 19 -3.74 -0.44 -21.58
N ILE A 20 -4.30 0.72 -21.92
CA ILE A 20 -5.06 1.56 -20.97
C ILE A 20 -6.25 0.79 -20.40
N VAL A 21 -7.02 0.09 -21.23
CA VAL A 21 -8.16 -0.71 -20.78
C VAL A 21 -7.71 -1.81 -19.82
N LEU A 22 -6.64 -2.54 -20.16
CA LEU A 22 -6.07 -3.58 -19.29
C LEU A 22 -5.58 -3.02 -17.96
N ILE A 23 -4.91 -1.87 -17.98
CA ILE A 23 -4.46 -1.17 -16.78
C ILE A 23 -5.65 -0.82 -15.88
N ILE A 24 -6.72 -0.25 -16.45
CA ILE A 24 -7.89 0.17 -15.68
C ILE A 24 -8.58 -1.04 -15.06
N ILE A 25 -8.83 -2.09 -15.84
CA ILE A 25 -9.47 -3.32 -15.33
C ILE A 25 -8.59 -3.97 -14.25
N GLY A 26 -7.31 -4.20 -14.54
CA GLY A 26 -6.39 -4.84 -13.60
C GLY A 26 -6.21 -4.05 -12.31
N SER A 27 -6.09 -2.72 -12.40
CA SER A 27 -5.96 -1.85 -11.22
C SER A 27 -7.24 -1.83 -10.40
N THR A 28 -8.40 -1.77 -11.05
CA THR A 28 -9.70 -1.79 -10.36
C THR A 28 -9.89 -3.10 -9.61
N LEU A 29 -9.67 -4.24 -10.26
CA LEU A 29 -9.80 -5.55 -9.62
C LEU A 29 -8.83 -5.72 -8.45
N ASN A 30 -7.58 -5.26 -8.59
CA ASN A 30 -6.58 -5.38 -7.53
C ASN A 30 -6.88 -4.46 -6.33
N LEU A 31 -7.31 -3.22 -6.59
CA LEU A 31 -7.59 -2.26 -5.53
C LEU A 31 -8.94 -2.51 -4.84
N LEU A 32 -9.93 -3.08 -5.53
CA LEU A 32 -11.27 -3.32 -4.99
C LEU A 32 -11.23 -4.06 -3.65
N ILE A 33 -10.42 -5.11 -3.56
CA ILE A 33 -10.29 -5.91 -2.34
C ILE A 33 -9.62 -5.09 -1.23
N SER A 34 -8.59 -4.32 -1.59
CA SER A 34 -7.82 -3.52 -0.64
C SER A 34 -8.66 -2.40 -0.01
N VAL A 35 -9.48 -1.71 -0.81
CA VAL A 35 -10.32 -0.60 -0.31
C VAL A 35 -11.51 -1.05 0.53
N LEU A 36 -11.95 -2.30 0.38
CA LEU A 36 -12.99 -2.91 1.23
C LEU A 36 -12.44 -3.34 2.60
N TYR A 37 -11.13 -3.38 2.76
CA TYR A 37 -10.47 -3.64 4.03
C TYR A 37 -10.07 -2.34 4.73
N GLY A 38 -9.96 -2.39 6.05
CA GLY A 38 -9.58 -1.22 6.85
C GLY A 38 -10.74 -0.24 7.12
N ILE A 39 -11.97 -0.64 6.85
CA ILE A 39 -13.20 0.08 7.20
C ILE A 39 -13.97 -0.67 8.30
N ASP A 40 -14.77 0.06 9.07
CA ASP A 40 -15.69 -0.56 10.02
C ASP A 40 -16.89 -1.16 9.29
N GLY A 41 -17.29 -2.36 9.69
CA GLY A 41 -18.49 -3.01 9.18
C GLY A 41 -18.91 -4.19 10.05
N CYS A 42 -20.01 -4.84 9.66
CA CYS A 42 -20.57 -5.98 10.39
C CYS A 42 -20.72 -7.20 9.49
N PHE A 43 -20.33 -8.37 10.00
CA PHE A 43 -20.53 -9.65 9.34
C PHE A 43 -21.11 -10.66 10.34
N LYS A 44 -22.30 -11.20 10.03
CA LYS A 44 -23.03 -12.15 10.91
C LYS A 44 -23.07 -11.69 12.37
N ASP A 45 -23.57 -10.47 12.58
CA ASP A 45 -23.73 -9.82 13.89
C ASP A 45 -22.44 -9.50 14.66
N GLN A 46 -21.27 -9.72 14.04
CA GLN A 46 -19.98 -9.25 14.57
C GLN A 46 -19.57 -7.97 13.86
N CYS A 47 -19.50 -6.87 14.61
CA CYS A 47 -19.08 -5.57 14.10
C CYS A 47 -17.64 -5.25 14.51
N GLY A 48 -16.92 -4.57 13.64
CA GLY A 48 -15.57 -4.10 13.91
C GLY A 48 -14.81 -3.80 12.63
N LEU A 49 -13.49 -3.73 12.76
CA LEU A 49 -12.62 -3.48 11.62
C LEU A 49 -12.62 -4.69 10.68
N ILE A 50 -13.03 -4.47 9.43
CA ILE A 50 -12.93 -5.50 8.39
C ILE A 50 -11.45 -5.64 8.02
N VAL A 51 -10.86 -6.74 8.48
CA VAL A 51 -9.51 -7.15 8.13
C VAL A 51 -9.58 -8.33 7.15
N GLY A 52 -8.81 -8.25 6.07
CA GLY A 52 -8.83 -9.24 5.00
C GLY A 52 -8.33 -10.62 5.42
N THR A 53 -8.23 -11.53 4.45
CA THR A 53 -7.78 -12.92 4.67
C THR A 53 -6.34 -13.02 5.21
N ASN A 54 -5.48 -12.02 4.96
CA ASN A 54 -4.14 -11.91 5.52
C ASN A 54 -4.11 -11.09 6.82
N SER A 55 -5.11 -11.28 7.69
CA SER A 55 -5.33 -10.45 8.89
C SER A 55 -4.15 -10.43 9.86
N GLY A 56 -3.44 -11.55 10.02
CA GLY A 56 -2.29 -11.61 10.93
C GLY A 56 -1.15 -10.69 10.50
N ASP A 57 -0.79 -10.74 9.22
CA ASP A 57 0.30 -9.94 8.66
C ASP A 57 -0.10 -8.45 8.57
N SER A 58 -1.33 -8.16 8.15
CA SER A 58 -1.81 -6.78 8.09
C SER A 58 -1.87 -6.12 9.47
N LEU A 59 -2.41 -6.81 10.48
CA LEU A 59 -2.47 -6.31 11.86
C LEU A 59 -1.07 -6.15 12.45
N MET A 60 -0.14 -7.04 12.12
CA MET A 60 1.27 -6.91 12.50
C MET A 60 1.88 -5.65 11.90
N HIS A 61 1.76 -5.42 10.59
CA HIS A 61 2.29 -4.21 9.94
C HIS A 61 1.68 -2.92 10.51
N ILE A 62 0.36 -2.90 10.71
CA ILE A 62 -0.37 -1.80 11.33
C ILE A 62 0.15 -1.52 12.75
N GLY A 63 0.25 -2.56 13.60
CA GLY A 63 0.70 -2.44 14.98
C GLY A 63 2.14 -1.96 15.09
N ILE A 64 3.04 -2.52 14.29
CA ILE A 64 4.45 -2.11 14.24
C ILE A 64 4.56 -0.64 13.85
N SER A 65 3.83 -0.20 12.83
CA SER A 65 3.84 1.18 12.36
C SER A 65 3.29 2.14 13.43
N ALA A 66 2.31 1.69 14.22
CA ALA A 66 1.65 2.51 15.24
C ALA A 66 2.46 2.66 16.53
N ILE A 67 3.44 1.80 16.79
CA ILE A 67 4.14 1.72 18.09
C ILE A 67 5.64 2.00 17.92
N SER A 68 6.30 1.32 16.99
CA SER A 68 7.77 1.24 16.93
C SER A 68 8.46 2.57 16.65
N PHE A 69 7.77 3.50 15.99
CA PHE A 69 8.34 4.76 15.51
C PHE A 69 7.93 5.99 16.33
N LYS A 70 7.19 5.81 17.43
CA LYS A 70 6.74 6.92 18.29
C LYS A 70 7.84 7.56 19.15
N THR A 71 8.98 6.89 19.31
CA THR A 71 10.09 7.34 20.16
C THR A 71 11.40 7.31 19.39
N PHE A 72 12.35 8.16 19.76
CA PHE A 72 13.72 8.08 19.26
C PHE A 72 14.69 7.67 20.39
N PRO A 73 15.52 6.63 20.20
CA PRO A 73 15.62 5.77 19.02
C PRO A 73 14.35 4.93 18.82
N PHE A 74 14.10 4.53 17.57
CA PHE A 74 12.97 3.66 17.25
C PHE A 74 13.07 2.34 18.02
N GLN A 75 11.93 1.84 18.48
CA GLN A 75 11.85 0.57 19.18
C GLN A 75 11.91 -0.57 18.18
N THR A 76 12.72 -1.59 18.47
CA THR A 76 12.73 -2.79 17.65
C THR A 76 11.38 -3.47 17.75
N PRO A 77 10.73 -3.83 16.63
CA PRO A 77 9.44 -4.50 16.64
C PRO A 77 9.49 -5.80 17.42
N PHE A 78 8.49 -5.94 18.26
CA PHE A 78 8.25 -7.12 19.07
C PHE A 78 6.90 -7.70 18.68
N PHE A 79 6.86 -9.00 18.41
CA PHE A 79 5.63 -9.68 18.01
C PHE A 79 5.62 -11.10 18.56
N ALA A 80 4.45 -11.50 19.07
CA ALA A 80 4.22 -12.82 19.65
C ALA A 80 5.27 -13.27 20.69
N GLY A 81 5.82 -12.33 21.49
CA GLY A 81 6.78 -12.67 22.54
C GLY A 81 8.26 -12.64 22.11
N GLY A 82 8.56 -12.30 20.85
CA GLY A 82 9.93 -12.23 20.35
C GLY A 82 10.28 -10.90 19.66
N VAL A 83 11.55 -10.54 19.70
CA VAL A 83 12.11 -9.45 18.89
C VAL A 83 12.23 -9.92 17.45
N MET A 84 11.74 -9.12 16.49
CA MET A 84 11.89 -9.45 15.08
C MET A 84 13.31 -9.18 14.58
N GLN A 85 14.03 -10.25 14.26
CA GLN A 85 15.35 -10.19 13.62
C GLN A 85 15.18 -10.09 12.10
N GLY A 86 15.97 -9.23 11.44
CA GLY A 86 15.96 -9.10 9.97
C GLY A 86 14.71 -8.43 9.37
N TYR A 87 13.85 -7.81 10.19
CA TYR A 87 12.63 -7.17 9.71
C TYR A 87 12.91 -5.89 8.92
N HIS A 88 12.21 -5.71 7.81
CA HIS A 88 12.33 -4.53 6.96
C HIS A 88 11.43 -3.39 7.47
N TYR A 89 12.03 -2.41 8.16
CA TYR A 89 11.29 -1.31 8.79
C TYR A 89 10.76 -0.25 7.83
N LEU A 90 11.34 -0.14 6.64
CA LEU A 90 11.10 0.99 5.73
C LEU A 90 9.62 1.17 5.37
N PRO A 91 8.86 0.13 4.99
CA PRO A 91 7.43 0.28 4.68
C PRO A 91 6.64 0.82 5.88
N ASN A 92 6.89 0.27 7.07
CA ASN A 92 6.18 0.66 8.30
C ASN A 92 6.56 2.07 8.77
N LEU A 93 7.82 2.48 8.57
CA LEU A 93 8.25 3.84 8.83
C LEU A 93 7.55 4.82 7.89
N LEU A 94 7.46 4.51 6.59
CA LEU A 94 6.74 5.35 5.63
C LEU A 94 5.25 5.46 6.00
N MET A 95 4.63 4.35 6.41
CA MET A 95 3.25 4.36 6.89
C MET A 95 3.08 5.27 8.11
N TYR A 96 3.98 5.17 9.08
CA TYR A 96 3.99 6.03 10.26
C TYR A 96 4.12 7.51 9.88
N LEU A 97 5.06 7.86 9.01
CA LEU A 97 5.26 9.22 8.55
C LEU A 97 4.02 9.79 7.84
N ILE A 98 3.35 9.00 7.01
CA ILE A 98 2.08 9.42 6.39
C ILE A 98 1.01 9.61 7.47
N SER A 99 0.95 8.76 8.48
CA SER A 99 -0.05 8.89 9.55
C SER A 99 0.11 10.16 10.40
N LEU A 100 1.31 10.77 10.43
CA LEU A 100 1.53 12.06 11.09
C LEU A 100 0.74 13.21 10.46
N THR A 101 0.21 13.02 9.24
CA THR A 101 -0.70 13.98 8.59
C THR A 101 -2.14 13.92 9.14
N GLY A 102 -2.42 13.01 10.08
CA GLY A 102 -3.75 12.79 10.66
C GLY A 102 -4.54 11.66 9.99
N ILE A 103 -4.00 11.03 8.95
CA ILE A 103 -4.63 9.88 8.29
C ILE A 103 -4.46 8.63 9.16
N PRO A 104 -5.52 7.88 9.49
CA PRO A 104 -5.42 6.67 10.31
C PRO A 104 -4.48 5.64 9.67
N ILE A 105 -3.61 5.01 10.48
CA ILE A 105 -2.59 4.09 9.96
C ILE A 105 -3.20 2.89 9.23
N VAL A 106 -4.42 2.48 9.63
CA VAL A 106 -5.20 1.42 8.98
C VAL A 106 -5.59 1.83 7.56
N THR A 107 -6.04 3.07 7.38
CA THR A 107 -6.31 3.68 6.07
C THR A 107 -5.04 3.78 5.22
N VAL A 108 -3.91 4.16 5.84
CA VAL A 108 -2.62 4.19 5.14
C VAL A 108 -2.24 2.79 4.64
N PHE A 109 -2.41 1.76 5.46
CA PHE A 109 -2.09 0.38 5.10
C PHE A 109 -3.00 -0.17 4.00
N TYR A 110 -4.32 -0.16 4.19
CA TYR A 110 -5.25 -0.83 3.29
C TYR A 110 -5.59 -0.04 2.03
N GLN A 111 -5.48 1.28 2.06
CA GLN A 111 -5.93 2.12 0.95
C GLN A 111 -4.76 2.82 0.27
N LEU A 112 -4.01 3.65 0.99
CA LEU A 112 -2.96 4.46 0.38
C LEU A 112 -1.79 3.62 -0.13
N THR A 113 -1.32 2.65 0.65
CA THR A 113 -0.15 1.84 0.28
C THR A 113 -0.40 1.04 -1.01
N PRO A 114 -1.54 0.32 -1.19
CA PRO A 114 -1.87 -0.34 -2.44
C PRO A 114 -2.03 0.63 -3.61
N ILE A 115 -2.64 1.81 -3.41
CA ILE A 115 -2.78 2.82 -4.47
C ILE A 115 -1.41 3.33 -4.92
N ILE A 116 -0.53 3.70 -3.99
CA ILE A 116 0.82 4.17 -4.29
C ILE A 116 1.61 3.06 -4.99
N TYR A 117 1.54 1.83 -4.50
CA TYR A 117 2.18 0.68 -5.12
C TYR A 117 1.69 0.45 -6.55
N MET A 118 0.37 0.50 -6.78
CA MET A 118 -0.21 0.36 -8.11
C MET A 118 0.26 1.45 -9.06
N ILE A 119 0.29 2.72 -8.62
CA ILE A 119 0.79 3.83 -9.43
C ILE A 119 2.26 3.61 -9.82
N LEU A 120 3.11 3.23 -8.85
CA LEU A 120 4.52 2.95 -9.10
C LEU A 120 4.70 1.79 -10.08
N LEU A 121 3.98 0.69 -9.88
CA LEU A 121 4.01 -0.47 -10.76
C LEU A 121 3.59 -0.10 -12.19
N LEU A 122 2.60 0.77 -12.34
CA LEU A 122 2.12 1.27 -13.62
C LEU A 122 3.21 2.06 -14.36
N PHE A 123 3.84 3.02 -13.69
CA PHE A 123 4.88 3.86 -14.29
C PHE A 123 6.12 3.04 -14.64
N VAL A 124 6.60 2.22 -13.71
CA VAL A 124 7.78 1.37 -13.91
C VAL A 124 7.50 0.31 -14.98
N GLY A 125 6.37 -0.37 -14.91
CA GLY A 125 5.97 -1.39 -15.87
C GLY A 125 5.82 -0.83 -17.29
N THR A 126 5.18 0.33 -17.44
CA THR A 126 5.04 0.98 -18.75
C THR A 126 6.39 1.45 -19.29
N TYR A 127 7.28 1.94 -18.43
CA TYR A 127 8.63 2.33 -18.83
C TYR A 127 9.42 1.14 -19.40
N PHE A 128 9.38 -0.02 -18.74
CA PHE A 128 10.02 -1.22 -19.25
C PHE A 128 9.34 -1.77 -20.52
N ALA A 129 8.01 -1.73 -20.58
CA ALA A 129 7.27 -2.16 -21.77
C ALA A 129 7.59 -1.31 -23.01
N LYS A 130 7.88 -0.01 -22.84
CA LYS A 130 8.33 0.86 -23.93
C LYS A 130 9.75 0.52 -24.41
N LYS A 131 10.62 0.04 -23.51
CA LYS A 131 12.05 -0.17 -23.80
C LYS A 131 12.30 -1.42 -24.63
N ASN A 132 11.40 -2.40 -24.56
CA ASN A 132 11.42 -3.62 -25.38
C ASN A 132 10.66 -3.40 -26.70
#